data_AF-A0A645HY33-F1
#
_entry.id   AF-A0A645HY33-F1
#
_cell.length_a   1.000
_cell.length_b   1.000
_cell.length_c   1.000
_cell.angle_alpha   90.00
_cell.angle_beta   90.00
_cell.angle_gamma   90.00
#
_symmetry.space_group_name_H-M   'P 1'
#
loop_
_entity.id
_entity.type
_entity.pdbx_description
1 polymer ?
#
loop_
_entity_poly.entity_id
_entity_poly.type
_entity_poly.pdbx_seq_one_letter_code
_entity_poly.pdbx_strand_id
1 'polypeptide(L)'
;MHDLYYFRHYITELQNPNIAAFFKRWGAKGYGLFWYITERLFDDPASMLPYSKEMIRDLSKATKISRVKVRLMLIDMSALRLLNINKNTITCDRVENEIKEVIKSKNRRKNI
;
A
#
# COMPACT_ATOMS: atom_id res chain seq x y z
N MET A 1 -9.83 -13.45 6.00
CA MET A 1 -8.41 -13.19 6.31
C MET A 1 -7.60 -14.12 5.42
N HIS A 2 -6.67 -13.60 4.63
CA HIS A 2 -5.78 -14.47 3.86
C HIS A 2 -4.92 -15.25 4.88
N ASP A 3 -4.80 -16.59 4.74
CA ASP A 3 -3.94 -17.43 5.60
C ASP A 3 -2.43 -17.17 5.35
N LEU A 4 -2.04 -15.90 5.19
CA LEU A 4 -0.73 -15.48 4.73
C LEU A 4 -0.04 -14.71 5.86
N TYR A 5 1.07 -15.25 6.34
CA TYR A 5 1.76 -14.74 7.53
C TYR A 5 2.77 -13.61 7.23
N TYR A 6 3.03 -13.29 5.95
CA TYR A 6 3.99 -12.25 5.61
C TYR A 6 3.65 -11.55 4.28
N PHE A 7 3.90 -10.24 4.27
CA PHE A 7 3.90 -9.38 3.08
C PHE A 7 5.36 -9.04 2.75
N ARG A 8 5.85 -9.40 1.56
CA ARG A 8 7.27 -9.18 1.22
C ARG A 8 7.57 -7.70 1.03
N HIS A 9 8.59 -7.21 1.74
CA HIS A 9 9.25 -5.93 1.51
C HIS A 9 10.62 -6.20 0.88
N TYR A 10 10.81 -5.89 -0.40
CA TYR A 10 12.10 -6.15 -1.04
C TYR A 10 13.15 -5.14 -0.56
N ILE A 11 14.40 -5.58 -0.34
CA ILE A 11 15.49 -4.66 0.03
C ILE A 11 15.78 -3.62 -1.07
N THR A 12 15.32 -3.88 -2.30
CA THR A 12 15.50 -3.04 -3.48
C THR A 12 14.29 -2.15 -3.80
N GLU A 13 13.32 -1.99 -2.91
CA GLU A 13 12.10 -1.17 -3.18
C GLU A 13 12.43 0.27 -3.59
N LEU A 14 13.51 0.85 -3.06
CA LEU A 14 13.96 2.19 -3.44
C LEU A 14 14.56 2.26 -4.87
N GLN A 15 14.81 1.13 -5.52
CA GLN A 15 15.20 1.08 -6.93
C GLN A 15 14.00 1.22 -7.87
N ASN A 16 12.77 1.04 -7.38
CA ASN A 16 11.57 1.34 -8.14
C ASN A 16 11.51 2.86 -8.39
N PRO A 17 11.47 3.33 -9.65
CA PRO A 17 11.55 4.76 -9.96
C PRO A 17 10.39 5.56 -9.37
N ASN A 18 9.20 4.98 -9.24
CA ASN A 18 8.03 5.63 -8.68
C ASN A 18 8.16 5.79 -7.16
N ILE A 19 8.66 4.75 -6.48
CA ILE A 19 8.94 4.80 -5.04
C ILE A 19 10.08 5.78 -4.75
N ALA A 20 11.14 5.77 -5.57
CA ALA A 20 12.26 6.70 -5.46
C ALA A 20 11.82 8.15 -5.63
N ALA A 21 10.98 8.43 -6.64
CA ALA A 21 10.41 9.76 -6.86
C ALA A 21 9.53 10.22 -5.67
N PHE A 22 8.70 9.31 -5.15
CA PHE A 22 7.88 9.59 -3.99
C PHE A 22 8.71 9.85 -2.72
N PHE A 23 9.75 9.04 -2.50
CA PHE A 23 10.70 9.20 -1.40
C PHE A 23 11.45 10.53 -1.48
N LYS A 24 11.92 10.93 -2.68
CA LYS A 24 12.58 12.23 -2.89
C LYS A 24 11.70 13.41 -2.46
N ARG A 25 10.38 13.29 -2.66
CA ARG A 25 9.42 14.37 -2.33
C ARG A 25 8.98 14.37 -0.87
N TRP A 26 8.72 13.21 -0.28
CA TRP A 26 8.07 13.10 1.03
C TRP A 26 8.93 12.46 2.12
N GLY A 27 10.13 12.01 1.76
CA GLY A 27 11.10 11.35 2.65
C GLY A 27 10.55 10.08 3.31
N ALA A 28 11.19 9.72 4.42
CA ALA A 28 10.82 8.55 5.20
C ALA A 28 9.36 8.56 5.70
N LYS A 29 8.77 9.73 5.94
CA LYS A 29 7.36 9.84 6.37
C LYS A 29 6.39 9.43 5.27
N GLY A 30 6.62 9.88 4.03
CA GLY A 30 5.82 9.43 2.89
C GLY A 30 6.00 7.93 2.68
N TYR A 31 7.25 7.47 2.68
CA TYR A 31 7.57 6.05 2.51
C TYR A 31 6.88 5.17 3.56
N GLY A 32 6.92 5.55 4.84
CA GLY A 32 6.22 4.85 5.91
C GLY A 32 4.70 4.86 5.72
N LEU A 33 4.11 5.98 5.28
CA LEU A 33 2.67 6.03 4.98
C LEU A 33 2.30 5.08 3.82
N PHE A 34 3.14 5.00 2.78
CA PHE A 34 2.92 4.06 1.68
C PHE A 34 2.88 2.62 2.18
N TRP A 35 3.87 2.19 2.96
CA TRP A 35 3.91 0.83 3.51
C TRP A 35 2.75 0.55 4.47
N TYR A 36 2.41 1.51 5.32
CA TYR A 36 1.27 1.36 6.21
C TYR A 36 -0.06 1.16 5.44
N ILE A 37 -0.22 1.82 4.29
CA ILE A 37 -1.40 1.62 3.44
C ILE A 37 -1.35 0.24 2.77
N THR A 38 -0.20 -0.20 2.25
CA THR A 38 -0.09 -1.50 1.56
C THR A 38 -0.27 -2.68 2.52
N GLU A 39 0.23 -2.58 3.75
CA GLU A 39 -0.02 -3.57 4.81
C GLU A 39 -1.52 -3.68 5.14
N ARG A 40 -2.21 -2.56 5.27
CA ARG A 40 -3.67 -2.55 5.51
C ARG A 40 -4.46 -3.09 4.34
N LEU A 41 -4.02 -2.82 3.10
CA LEU A 41 -4.61 -3.43 1.91
C LEU A 41 -4.38 -4.94 1.87
N PHE A 42 -3.22 -5.41 2.31
CA PHE A 42 -2.92 -6.85 2.33
C PHE A 42 -3.74 -7.59 3.40
N ASP A 43 -3.99 -6.97 4.54
CA ASP A 43 -4.82 -7.52 5.62
C ASP A 43 -6.33 -7.52 5.28
N ASP A 44 -6.78 -6.54 4.49
CA ASP A 44 -8.17 -6.45 4.06
C ASP A 44 -8.55 -7.61 3.11
N PRO A 45 -9.62 -8.39 3.39
CA PRO A 45 -10.02 -9.53 2.57
C PRO A 45 -10.39 -9.20 1.12
N ALA A 46 -10.81 -7.96 0.84
CA ALA A 46 -11.11 -7.49 -0.50
C ALA A 46 -9.91 -6.75 -1.14
N SER A 47 -8.81 -6.59 -0.40
CA SER A 47 -7.67 -5.75 -0.77
C SER A 47 -8.05 -4.32 -1.14
N MET A 48 -9.03 -3.78 -0.43
CA MET A 48 -9.62 -2.47 -0.71
C MET A 48 -9.75 -1.66 0.57
N LEU A 49 -9.34 -0.39 0.51
CA LEU A 49 -9.59 0.56 1.60
C LEU A 49 -10.56 1.66 1.15
N PRO A 50 -11.44 2.16 2.02
CA PRO A 50 -12.33 3.26 1.66
C PRO A 50 -11.54 4.56 1.47
N TYR A 51 -11.79 5.28 0.37
CA TYR A 51 -11.28 6.63 0.16
C TYR A 51 -12.26 7.65 0.74
N SER A 52 -12.19 7.88 2.06
CA SER A 52 -13.10 8.76 2.80
C SER A 52 -12.37 9.76 3.70
N LYS A 53 -13.11 10.73 4.25
CA LYS A 53 -12.56 11.70 5.21
C LYS A 53 -12.13 11.01 6.50
N GLU A 54 -12.86 9.98 6.91
CA GLU A 54 -12.60 9.14 8.07
C GLU A 54 -11.30 8.39 7.87
N MET A 55 -11.10 7.76 6.70
CA MET A 55 -9.84 7.08 6.38
C MET A 55 -8.64 8.03 6.42
N ILE A 56 -8.77 9.23 5.84
CA ILE A 56 -7.70 10.25 5.88
C ILE A 56 -7.39 10.68 7.33
N ARG A 57 -8.42 10.83 8.16
CA ARG A 57 -8.27 11.15 9.58
C ARG A 57 -7.53 10.02 10.31
N ASP A 58 -7.85 8.77 10.02
CA ASP A 58 -7.26 7.62 10.69
C ASP A 58 -5.80 7.43 10.27
N LEU A 59 -5.48 7.57 8.98
CA LEU A 59 -4.10 7.61 8.48
C LEU A 59 -3.29 8.75 9.12
N SER A 60 -3.90 9.92 9.24
CA SER A 60 -3.27 11.09 9.88
C SER A 60 -2.90 10.82 11.33
N LYS A 61 -3.80 10.21 12.10
CA LYS A 61 -3.54 9.82 13.49
C LYS A 61 -2.45 8.75 13.60
N ALA A 62 -2.56 7.68 12.81
CA ALA A 62 -1.62 6.56 12.85
C ALA A 62 -0.18 6.98 12.50
N THR A 63 -0.03 7.86 11.51
CA THR A 63 1.29 8.28 11.01
C THR A 63 1.83 9.57 11.63
N LYS A 64 1.03 10.26 12.46
CA LYS A 64 1.33 11.60 12.98
C LYS A 64 1.64 12.61 11.86
N ILE A 65 1.02 12.45 10.70
CA ILE A 65 1.09 13.36 9.54
C ILE A 65 -0.21 14.16 9.50
N SER A 66 -0.17 15.45 9.19
CA SER A 66 -1.40 16.26 9.11
C SER A 66 -2.34 15.75 8.01
N ARG A 67 -3.66 15.86 8.23
CA ARG A 67 -4.68 15.43 7.24
C ARG A 67 -4.47 16.02 5.84
N VAL A 68 -4.03 17.28 5.77
CA VAL A 68 -3.71 17.95 4.50
C VAL A 68 -2.52 17.27 3.82
N LYS A 69 -1.44 16.99 4.55
CA LYS A 69 -0.28 16.28 4.01
C LYS A 69 -0.62 14.85 3.60
N VAL A 70 -1.41 14.12 4.37
CA VAL A 70 -1.90 12.77 3.99
C VAL A 70 -2.65 12.84 2.67
N ARG A 71 -3.57 13.80 2.50
CA ARG A 71 -4.32 13.96 1.25
C ARG A 71 -3.40 14.24 0.06
N LEU A 72 -2.41 15.11 0.22
CA LEU A 72 -1.42 15.40 -0.82
C LEU A 72 -0.56 14.18 -1.16
N MET A 73 -0.13 13.43 -0.15
CA MET A 73 0.63 12.19 -0.33
C MET A 73 -0.19 11.14 -1.09
N LEU A 74 -1.50 10.98 -0.79
CA LEU A 74 -2.38 10.06 -1.52
C LEU A 74 -2.54 10.45 -2.99
N ILE A 75 -2.68 11.76 -3.28
CA ILE A 75 -2.73 12.27 -4.65
C ILE A 75 -1.43 11.93 -5.40
N ASP A 76 -0.28 12.19 -4.77
CA ASP A 76 1.02 11.89 -5.38
C ASP A 76 1.27 10.39 -5.56
N MET A 77 0.89 9.55 -4.59
CA MET A 77 0.94 8.09 -4.72
C MET A 77 0.11 7.62 -5.91
N SER A 78 -1.07 8.20 -6.12
CA SER A 78 -1.91 7.89 -7.27
C SER A 78 -1.28 8.36 -8.59
N ALA A 79 -0.75 9.58 -8.62
CA ALA A 79 -0.07 10.11 -9.81
C ALA A 79 1.16 9.29 -10.21
N LEU A 80 1.89 8.75 -9.22
CA LEU A 80 3.05 7.89 -9.41
C LEU A 80 2.68 6.40 -9.60
N ARG A 81 1.38 6.07 -9.71
CA ARG A 81 0.88 4.69 -9.87
C ARG A 81 1.37 3.74 -8.77
N LEU A 82 1.56 4.25 -7.55
CA LEU A 82 1.84 3.45 -6.35
C LEU A 82 0.55 2.91 -5.72
N LEU A 83 -0.55 3.67 -5.88
CA LEU A 83 -1.90 3.30 -5.47
C LEU A 83 -2.87 3.62 -6.59
N ASN A 84 -3.93 2.81 -6.69
CA ASN A 84 -5.09 3.14 -7.52
C ASN A 84 -6.13 3.78 -6.63
N ILE A 85 -6.47 5.05 -6.87
CA ILE A 85 -7.52 5.74 -6.12
C ILE A 85 -8.64 6.05 -7.10
N ASN A 86 -9.81 5.45 -6.86
CA ASN A 86 -11.05 5.82 -7.53
C ASN A 86 -11.95 6.59 -6.54
N LYS A 87 -13.17 6.97 -6.96
CA LYS A 87 -14.02 7.89 -6.19
C LYS A 87 -14.17 7.51 -4.71
N ASN A 88 -14.27 6.21 -4.41
CA ASN A 88 -14.56 5.73 -3.06
C ASN A 88 -13.57 4.70 -2.52
N THR A 89 -12.57 4.25 -3.28
CA THR A 89 -11.71 3.13 -2.89
C THR A 89 -10.26 3.35 -3.28
N ILE A 90 -9.37 2.76 -2.48
CA ILE A 90 -7.94 2.66 -2.68
C ILE A 90 -7.61 1.19 -2.90
N THR A 91 -6.88 0.87 -3.98
CA THR A 91 -6.27 -0.45 -4.22
C THR A 91 -4.79 -0.30 -4.57
N CYS A 92 -4.08 -1.43 -4.72
CA CYS A 92 -2.66 -1.42 -5.06
C CYS A 92 -2.28 -2.70 -5.82
N ASP A 93 -1.86 -2.54 -7.09
CA ASP A 93 -1.43 -3.66 -7.94
C ASP A 93 -0.31 -4.49 -7.30
N ARG A 94 0.57 -3.83 -6.53
CA ARG A 94 1.64 -4.51 -5.80
C ARG A 94 1.08 -5.51 -4.78
N VAL A 95 0.02 -5.15 -4.06
CA VAL A 95 -0.64 -6.01 -3.06
C VAL A 95 -1.34 -7.18 -3.76
N GLU A 96 -2.05 -6.90 -4.86
CA GLU A 96 -2.71 -7.95 -5.65
C GLU A 96 -1.71 -8.97 -6.21
N ASN A 97 -0.58 -8.51 -6.73
CA ASN A 97 0.47 -9.37 -7.26
C ASN A 97 1.13 -10.21 -6.15
N GLU A 98 1.30 -9.63 -4.97
CA GLU A 98 1.81 -10.35 -3.81
C GLU A 98 0.86 -11.49 -3.42
N ILE A 99 -0.44 -11.21 -3.30
CA ILE A 99 -1.46 -12.22 -2.97
C ILE A 99 -1.46 -13.35 -4.02
N LYS A 100 -1.40 -13.01 -5.31
CA LYS A 100 -1.33 -14.00 -6.41
C LYS A 100 -0.12 -14.92 -6.28
N GLU A 101 1.07 -14.36 -6.06
CA GLU A 101 2.30 -15.14 -5.92
C GLU A 101 2.28 -16.04 -4.69
N VAL A 102 1.72 -15.55 -3.58
CA VAL A 102 1.62 -16.36 -2.37
C VAL A 102 0.59 -17.49 -2.53
N ILE A 103 -0.58 -17.25 -3.13
CA ILE A 103 -1.56 -18.30 -3.47
C ILE A 103 -0.91 -19.37 -4.37
N LYS A 104 -0.17 -18.94 -5.39
CA LYS A 104 0.56 -19.84 -6.30
C LYS A 104 1.58 -20.69 -5.56
N SER A 105 2.34 -20.12 -4.62
CA SER A 105 3.31 -20.86 -3.80
C SER A 105 2.66 -21.92 -2.90
N LYS A 106 1.48 -21.62 -2.33
CA LYS A 106 0.70 -22.57 -1.53
C LYS A 106 0.21 -23.75 -2.36
N ASN A 107 -0.31 -23.46 -3.56
CA ASN A 107 -0.79 -24.51 -4.46
C ASN A 107 0.33 -25.44 -4.92
N ARG A 108 1.55 -24.91 -5.15
CA ARG A 108 2.73 -25.75 -5.45
C ARG A 108 3.08 -26.71 -4.31
N ARG A 109 2.98 -26.28 -3.05
CA ARG A 109 3.29 -27.13 -1.88
C ARG A 109 2.25 -28.23 -1.62
N LYS A 110 1.03 -28.10 -2.14
CA LYS A 110 -0.02 -29.14 -2.01
C LYS A 110 0.11 -30.27 -3.03
N ASN A 111 0.89 -30.06 -4.10
CA ASN A 111 1.08 -31.01 -5.20
C ASN A 111 2.42 -31.78 -5.10
N ILE A 112 3.09 -31.70 -3.96
CA ILE A 112 4.30 -32.46 -3.59
C ILE A 112 3.91 -33.35 -2.42
#